data_AF-A0A9E5W8Z3-F1
#
_entry.id   AF-A0A9E5W8Z3-F1
#
_cell.length_a   1.000
_cell.length_b   1.000
_cell.length_c   1.000
_cell.angle_alpha   90.00
_cell.angle_beta   90.00
_cell.angle_gamma   90.00
#
_symmetry.space_group_name_H-M   'P 1'
#
loop_
_entity.id
_entity.type
_entity.pdbx_description
1 polymer ?
#
loop_
_entity_poly.entity_id
_entity_poly.type
_entity_poly.pdbx_seq_one_letter_code
_entity_poly.pdbx_strand_id
1 'polypeptide(L)'
;MTINDILALFYILAGAAIIYLFKERRKAVALINHSQLPELSIEDFKVLKILLKTAYERMLYLGVLFLPLAFSTFRGKDKISTIFFFLLIGLLFISNVPPRHKIMGLLEKNGLSTSDLRHRGIKL
;
A
#
# COMPACT_ATOMS: atom_id res chain seq x y z
N MET A 1 1.36 -12.30 -29.87
CA MET A 1 1.29 -11.45 -28.66
C MET A 1 2.18 -10.24 -28.90
N THR A 2 1.64 -9.03 -28.83
CA THR A 2 2.41 -7.79 -29.03
C THR A 2 3.14 -7.37 -27.74
N ILE A 3 4.11 -6.45 -27.83
CA ILE A 3 4.78 -5.87 -26.64
C ILE A 3 3.74 -5.25 -25.70
N ASN A 4 2.72 -4.58 -26.24
CA ASN A 4 1.65 -3.99 -25.46
C ASN A 4 0.81 -5.04 -24.71
N ASP A 5 0.63 -6.23 -25.28
CA ASP A 5 -0.08 -7.33 -24.59
C ASP A 5 0.74 -7.90 -23.44
N ILE A 6 2.07 -8.00 -23.62
CA ILE A 6 3.01 -8.38 -22.55
C ILE A 6 2.97 -7.36 -21.42
N LEU A 7 3.03 -6.06 -21.74
CA LEU A 7 2.97 -4.99 -20.75
C LEU A 7 1.64 -4.98 -19.99
N ALA A 8 0.52 -5.13 -20.70
CA ALA A 8 -0.80 -5.24 -20.08
C ALA A 8 -0.87 -6.43 -19.10
N LEU A 9 -0.30 -7.58 -19.45
CA LEU A 9 -0.21 -8.73 -18.55
C LEU A 9 0.61 -8.41 -17.29
N PHE A 10 1.77 -7.75 -17.44
CA PHE A 10 2.57 -7.30 -16.30
C PHE A 10 1.80 -6.35 -15.39
N TYR A 11 1.02 -5.42 -15.94
CA TYR A 11 0.19 -4.52 -15.15
C TYR A 11 -0.90 -5.28 -14.39
N ILE A 12 -1.57 -6.26 -15.01
CA ILE A 12 -2.54 -7.12 -14.31
C ILE A 12 -1.87 -7.87 -13.15
N LEU A 13 -0.70 -8.47 -13.40
CA LEU A 13 0.04 -9.22 -12.38
C LEU A 13 0.48 -8.30 -11.22
N ALA A 14 0.97 -7.10 -11.53
CA ALA A 14 1.33 -6.09 -10.53
C ALA A 14 0.11 -5.67 -9.69
N GLY A 15 -1.02 -5.37 -10.33
CA GLY A 15 -2.26 -5.03 -9.65
C GLY A 15 -2.74 -6.16 -8.73
N ALA A 16 -2.78 -7.40 -9.22
CA ALA A 16 -3.15 -8.57 -8.45
C ALA A 16 -2.23 -8.80 -7.25
N ALA A 17 -0.91 -8.67 -7.43
CA ALA A 17 0.07 -8.81 -6.35
C ALA A 17 -0.12 -7.73 -5.26
N ILE A 18 -0.37 -6.49 -5.64
CA ILE A 18 -0.62 -5.39 -4.70
C ILE A 18 -1.93 -5.58 -3.95
N ILE A 19 -3.00 -6.00 -4.63
CA ILE A 19 -4.31 -6.31 -4.00
C ILE A 19 -4.17 -7.47 -3.01
N TYR A 20 -3.41 -8.51 -3.38
CA TYR A 20 -3.12 -9.63 -2.48
C TYR A 20 -2.34 -9.16 -1.24
N LEU A 21 -1.29 -8.36 -1.42
CA LEU A 21 -0.53 -7.76 -0.32
C LEU A 21 -1.41 -6.91 0.60
N PHE A 22 -2.32 -6.12 0.04
CA PHE A 22 -3.32 -5.38 0.81
C PHE A 22 -4.18 -6.31 1.68
N LYS A 23 -4.71 -7.39 1.11
CA LYS A 23 -5.57 -8.34 1.82
C LYS A 23 -4.84 -8.94 3.03
N GLU A 24 -3.59 -9.38 2.84
CA GLU A 24 -2.78 -9.95 3.91
C GLU A 24 -2.43 -8.91 4.99
N ARG A 25 -2.03 -7.70 4.58
CA ARG A 25 -1.72 -6.60 5.50
C ARG A 25 -2.93 -6.14 6.31
N ARG A 26 -4.11 -6.06 5.69
CA ARG A 26 -5.38 -5.70 6.36
C ARG A 26 -5.77 -6.73 7.42
N LYS A 27 -5.62 -8.02 7.14
CA LYS A 27 -5.82 -9.08 8.13
C LYS A 27 -4.84 -8.93 9.30
N ALA A 28 -3.56 -8.71 9.01
CA ALA A 28 -2.55 -8.53 10.05
C ALA A 28 -2.92 -7.39 10.99
N VAL A 29 -3.28 -6.20 10.47
CA VAL A 29 -3.67 -5.04 11.30
C VAL A 29 -4.96 -5.25 12.09
N ALA A 30 -5.89 -6.05 11.57
CA ALA A 30 -7.10 -6.38 12.32
C ALA A 30 -6.77 -7.17 13.61
N LEU A 31 -5.77 -8.06 13.52
CA LEU A 31 -5.31 -8.93 14.61
C LEU A 31 -4.36 -8.24 15.61
N ILE A 32 -3.88 -7.03 15.32
CA ILE A 32 -3.01 -6.29 16.25
C ILE A 32 -3.83 -5.85 17.46
N ASN A 33 -3.32 -6.21 18.64
CA ASN A 33 -3.84 -5.84 19.95
C ASN A 33 -2.83 -4.97 20.71
N HIS A 34 -3.32 -4.12 21.60
CA HIS A 34 -2.48 -3.21 22.39
C HIS A 34 -1.45 -3.94 23.25
N SER A 35 -1.78 -5.14 23.75
CA SER A 35 -0.85 -6.00 24.51
C SER A 35 0.42 -6.39 23.74
N GLN A 36 0.41 -6.30 22.40
CA GLN A 36 1.60 -6.55 21.57
C GLN A 36 2.49 -5.32 21.43
N LEU A 37 2.00 -4.12 21.78
CA LEU A 37 2.72 -2.86 21.74
C LEU A 37 2.46 -2.08 23.04
N PRO A 38 2.83 -2.64 24.21
CA PRO A 38 2.58 -2.01 25.51
C PRO A 38 3.32 -0.67 25.68
N GLU A 39 4.33 -0.39 24.86
CA GLU A 39 5.07 0.87 24.84
C GLU A 39 4.23 2.04 24.31
N LEU A 40 3.18 1.76 23.54
CA LEU A 40 2.26 2.78 23.06
C LEU A 40 1.19 3.06 24.12
N SER A 41 0.81 4.32 24.28
CA SER A 41 -0.45 4.65 24.95
C SER A 41 -1.65 4.05 24.19
N ILE A 42 -2.81 3.93 24.82
CA ILE A 42 -4.03 3.45 24.16
C ILE A 42 -4.39 4.38 22.98
N GLU A 43 -4.16 5.67 23.16
CA GLU A 43 -4.37 6.73 22.19
C GLU A 43 -3.41 6.57 21.01
N ASP A 44 -2.11 6.42 21.27
CA ASP A 44 -1.10 6.24 20.22
C ASP A 44 -1.32 4.92 19.46
N PHE A 45 -1.74 3.87 20.15
CA PHE A 45 -2.10 2.60 19.51
C PHE A 45 -3.29 2.75 18.55
N LYS A 46 -4.34 3.50 18.95
CA LYS A 46 -5.46 3.83 18.05
C LYS A 46 -4.99 4.62 16.84
N VAL A 47 -4.12 5.62 17.04
CA VAL A 47 -3.54 6.43 15.95
C VAL A 47 -2.71 5.55 15.02
N LEU A 48 -1.85 4.66 15.54
CA LEU A 48 -1.07 3.72 14.75
C LEU A 48 -1.98 2.84 13.89
N LYS A 49 -3.04 2.27 14.48
CA LYS A 49 -3.99 1.40 13.77
C LYS A 49 -4.70 2.14 12.64
N ILE A 50 -5.07 3.41 12.85
CA ILE A 50 -5.67 4.26 11.80
C ILE A 50 -4.68 4.56 10.68
N LEU A 51 -3.44 4.91 11.02
CA LEU A 51 -2.40 5.22 10.04
C LEU A 51 -2.06 3.99 9.19
N LEU A 52 -1.93 2.82 9.80
CA LEU A 52 -1.70 1.56 9.10
C LEU A 52 -2.86 1.20 8.15
N LYS A 53 -4.12 1.32 8.62
CA LYS A 53 -5.30 1.12 7.77
C LYS A 53 -5.30 2.06 6.57
N THR A 54 -5.09 3.35 6.81
CA THR A 54 -5.02 4.37 5.75
C THR A 54 -3.93 4.05 4.73
N ALA A 55 -2.73 3.66 5.19
CA ALA A 55 -1.63 3.29 4.30
C ALA A 55 -1.98 2.07 3.43
N TYR A 56 -2.66 1.07 4.00
CA TYR A 56 -3.05 -0.13 3.27
C TYR A 56 -4.22 0.12 2.31
N GLU A 57 -5.20 0.95 2.66
CA GLU A 57 -6.26 1.35 1.75
C GLU A 57 -5.71 2.08 0.51
N ARG A 58 -4.70 2.94 0.69
CA ARG A 58 -4.02 3.56 -0.44
C ARG A 58 -3.21 2.57 -1.28
N MET A 59 -2.65 1.52 -0.67
CA MET A 59 -2.06 0.39 -1.39
C MET A 59 -3.10 -0.33 -2.25
N LEU A 60 -4.33 -0.53 -1.74
CA LEU A 60 -5.42 -1.09 -2.55
C LEU A 60 -5.73 -0.20 -3.75
N TYR A 61 -5.86 1.12 -3.56
CA TYR A 61 -6.11 2.05 -4.67
C TYR A 61 -5.02 1.96 -5.73
N LEU A 62 -3.75 1.88 -5.31
CA LEU A 62 -2.63 1.67 -6.23
C LEU A 62 -2.80 0.38 -7.04
N GLY A 63 -3.09 -0.74 -6.38
CA GLY A 63 -3.29 -2.04 -7.04
C GLY A 63 -4.47 -2.05 -8.01
N VAL A 64 -5.58 -1.40 -7.64
CA VAL A 64 -6.77 -1.28 -8.50
C VAL A 64 -6.47 -0.46 -9.75
N LEU A 65 -5.67 0.61 -9.65
CA LEU A 65 -5.31 1.46 -10.81
C LEU A 65 -4.46 0.76 -11.86
N PHE A 66 -3.77 -0.33 -11.52
CA PHE A 66 -3.08 -1.14 -12.51
C PHE A 66 -4.04 -1.90 -13.45
N LEU A 67 -5.29 -2.14 -13.06
CA LEU A 67 -6.29 -2.80 -13.92
C LEU A 67 -6.72 -1.92 -15.11
N PRO A 68 -7.17 -0.66 -14.92
CA PRO A 68 -7.48 0.21 -16.04
C PRO A 68 -6.22 0.62 -16.83
N LEU A 69 -5.03 0.68 -16.20
CA LEU A 69 -3.76 0.84 -16.93
C LEU A 69 -3.49 -0.34 -17.88
N ALA A 70 -3.71 -1.57 -17.42
CA ALA A 70 -3.59 -2.76 -18.26
C ALA A 70 -4.57 -2.72 -19.43
N PHE A 71 -5.81 -2.34 -19.15
CA PHE A 71 -6.85 -2.24 -20.17
C PHE A 71 -6.55 -1.18 -21.23
N SER A 72 -6.09 0.01 -20.83
CA SER A 72 -5.73 1.08 -21.78
C SER A 72 -4.47 0.77 -22.59
N THR A 73 -3.55 -0.02 -22.02
CA THR A 73 -2.34 -0.50 -22.70
C THR A 73 -2.64 -1.62 -23.69
N PHE A 74 -3.67 -2.43 -23.46
CA PHE A 74 -4.01 -3.58 -24.30
C PHE A 74 -4.24 -3.17 -25.75
N ARG A 75 -3.51 -3.82 -26.67
CA ARG A 75 -3.46 -3.48 -28.12
C ARG A 75 -3.06 -2.03 -28.45
N GLY A 76 -2.50 -1.27 -27.50
CA GLY A 76 -1.99 0.08 -27.73
C GLY A 76 -3.04 1.11 -28.16
N LYS A 77 -4.32 0.87 -27.83
CA LYS A 77 -5.45 1.63 -28.38
C LYS A 77 -5.60 3.02 -27.77
N ASP A 78 -5.13 3.24 -26.54
CA ASP A 78 -5.38 4.51 -25.84
C ASP A 78 -4.15 5.02 -25.08
N LYS A 79 -3.28 5.72 -25.82
CA LYS A 79 -2.05 6.32 -25.29
C LYS A 79 -2.33 7.39 -24.22
N ILE A 80 -3.41 8.18 -24.39
CA ILE A 80 -3.75 9.26 -23.46
C ILE A 80 -4.18 8.66 -22.12
N SER A 81 -5.09 7.70 -22.13
CA SER A 81 -5.50 7.00 -20.91
C SER A 81 -4.34 6.26 -20.26
N THR A 82 -3.45 5.65 -21.04
CA THR A 82 -2.24 5.00 -20.52
C THR A 82 -1.37 6.00 -19.74
N ILE A 83 -1.06 7.15 -20.33
CA ILE A 83 -0.26 8.21 -19.67
C ILE A 83 -0.98 8.75 -18.42
N PHE A 84 -2.29 8.98 -18.50
CA PHE A 84 -3.09 9.44 -17.38
C PHE A 84 -3.00 8.47 -16.19
N PHE A 85 -3.19 7.17 -16.41
CA PHE A 85 -3.09 6.19 -15.33
C PHE A 85 -1.67 6.06 -14.79
N PHE A 86 -0.64 6.19 -15.62
CA PHE A 86 0.74 6.25 -15.13
C PHE A 86 0.99 7.43 -14.19
N LEU A 87 0.56 8.63 -14.59
CA LEU A 87 0.68 9.83 -13.75
C LEU A 87 -0.11 9.66 -12.45
N LEU A 88 -1.35 9.15 -12.54
CA LEU A 88 -2.19 8.93 -11.37
C LEU A 88 -1.58 7.91 -10.40
N ILE A 89 -1.04 6.80 -10.89
CA ILE A 89 -0.30 5.80 -10.11
C ILE A 89 0.92 6.43 -9.44
N GLY A 90 1.68 7.24 -10.17
CA GLY A 90 2.84 7.97 -9.64
C GLY A 90 2.46 8.93 -8.51
N LEU A 91 1.42 9.73 -8.69
CA LEU A 91 0.89 10.64 -7.66
C LEU A 91 0.40 9.87 -6.43
N LEU A 92 -0.30 8.76 -6.64
CA LEU A 92 -0.84 7.94 -5.56
C LEU A 92 0.28 7.24 -4.78
N PHE A 93 1.34 6.81 -5.47
CA PHE A 93 2.56 6.29 -4.85
C PHE A 93 3.26 7.35 -3.98
N ILE A 94 3.43 8.58 -4.49
CA ILE A 94 3.99 9.70 -3.70
C ILE A 94 3.09 10.02 -2.50
N SER A 95 1.77 9.97 -2.69
CA SER A 95 0.81 10.20 -1.61
C SER A 95 0.91 9.17 -0.47
N ASN A 96 1.60 8.03 -0.65
CA ASN A 96 1.83 7.05 0.41
C ASN A 96 3.00 7.40 1.34
N VAL A 97 3.82 8.39 1.00
CA VAL A 97 4.96 8.82 1.82
C VAL A 97 4.52 9.45 3.15
N PRO A 98 3.54 10.39 3.21
CA PRO A 98 3.17 11.04 4.47
C PRO A 98 2.62 10.09 5.55
N PRO A 99 1.70 9.14 5.26
CA PRO A 99 1.27 8.17 6.26
C PRO A 99 2.43 7.33 6.82
N ARG A 100 3.35 6.90 5.96
CA ARG A 100 4.54 6.12 6.38
C ARG A 100 5.42 6.94 7.32
N HIS A 101 5.67 8.20 6.99
CA HIS A 101 6.47 9.09 7.84
C HIS A 101 5.80 9.34 9.19
N LYS A 102 4.47 9.52 9.22
CA LYS A 102 3.71 9.63 10.49
C LYS A 102 3.81 8.38 11.34
N ILE A 103 3.78 7.19 10.75
CA ILE A 103 3.96 5.93 11.49
C ILE A 103 5.38 5.86 12.07
N MET A 104 6.41 6.18 11.27
CA MET A 104 7.80 6.18 11.76
C MET A 104 7.97 7.15 12.93
N GLY A 105 7.50 8.39 12.80
CA GLY A 105 7.57 9.37 13.89
C GLY A 105 6.78 8.97 15.14
N LEU A 106 5.66 8.24 15.00
CA LEU A 106 4.91 7.73 16.14
C LEU A 106 5.67 6.61 16.87
N LEU A 107 6.35 5.73 16.12
CA LEU A 107 7.16 4.65 16.70
C LEU A 107 8.40 5.22 17.41
N GLU A 108 9.13 6.12 16.77
CA GLU A 108 10.33 6.75 17.34
C GLU A 108 10.02 7.49 18.65
N LYS A 109 8.88 8.21 18.72
CA LYS A 109 8.42 8.87 19.95
C LYS A 109 8.19 7.93 21.12
N ASN A 110 7.88 6.66 20.84
CA ASN A 110 7.59 5.63 21.83
C ASN A 110 8.75 4.63 21.96
N GLY A 111 9.95 4.96 21.47
CA GLY A 111 11.14 4.10 21.56
C GLY A 111 11.05 2.81 20.73
N LEU A 112 10.14 2.74 19.77
CA LEU A 112 9.94 1.59 18.89
C LEU A 112 10.61 1.82 17.53
N SER A 113 11.20 0.77 16.99
CA SER A 113 11.75 0.73 15.64
C SER A 113 10.85 -0.05 14.69
N THR A 114 11.06 0.13 13.38
CA THR A 114 10.38 -0.68 12.36
C THR A 114 10.79 -2.16 12.43
N SER A 115 11.99 -2.46 12.95
CA SER A 115 12.44 -3.81 13.25
C SER A 115 11.61 -4.46 14.36
N ASP A 116 11.24 -3.72 15.40
CA ASP A 116 10.44 -4.24 16.51
C ASP A 116 9.05 -4.65 16.04
N LEU A 117 8.43 -3.82 15.20
CA LEU A 117 7.18 -4.16 14.55
C LEU A 117 7.30 -5.45 13.72
N ARG A 118 8.36 -5.57 12.92
CA ARG A 118 8.58 -6.74 12.07
C ARG A 118 8.76 -8.03 12.87
N HIS A 119 9.46 -7.97 13.99
CA HIS A 119 9.61 -9.11 14.92
C HIS A 119 8.28 -9.51 15.55
N ARG A 120 7.39 -8.54 15.79
CA ARG A 120 6.04 -8.74 16.32
C ARG A 120 5.01 -9.09 15.23
N GLY A 121 5.46 -9.39 14.01
CA GLY A 121 4.60 -9.80 12.89
C GLY A 121 3.90 -8.64 12.15
N ILE A 122 4.21 -7.39 12.50
CA ILE A 122 3.63 -6.17 11.93
C ILE A 122 4.56 -5.67 10.82
N LYS A 123 4.12 -5.77 9.56
CA LYS A 123 4.92 -5.37 8.39
C LYS A 123 4.43 -4.03 7.82
N LEU A 124 5.32 -3.04 7.79
CA LEU A 124 5.12 -1.74 7.13
C LEU A 124 5.25 -1.82 5.61
#